data_AF-A0A8S3IH05-F1
#
_entry.id   AF-A0A8S3IH05-F1
#
_cell.length_a   1.000
_cell.length_b   1.000
_cell.length_c   1.000
_cell.angle_alpha   90.00
_cell.angle_beta   90.00
_cell.angle_gamma   90.00
#
_symmetry.space_group_name_H-M   'P 1'
#
loop_
_entity.id
_entity.type
_entity.pdbx_description
1 polymer ?
#
loop_
_entity_poly.entity_id
_entity_poly.type
_entity_poly.pdbx_seq_one_letter_code
_entity_poly.pdbx_strand_id
1 'polypeptide(L)'
;NQGNVEIDQQEEFRQKLLWNVKREVKQMMEEAVMKKCIYEENCSVTTLCAAVEACLLHGLKRRAVGLFKTSTTMALLQKLAKTCPAADEIIKIINDDNLQYEEPSSLVVLSRKLSSITQHQILSNVDNTRRRATRSAIFTRYLWIRAALIHRTLHKIVEYIVDNSSKYYEPHALVCNSVEGPILASLLGKY
;
A
#
# COMPACT_ATOMS: atom_id res chain seq x y z
N ASN A 1 15.45 -30.62 14.07
CA ASN A 1 15.99 -29.99 12.84
C ASN A 1 14.96 -29.22 12.04
N GLN A 2 13.75 -29.75 11.76
CA GLN A 2 12.74 -29.05 10.95
C GLN A 2 12.36 -27.65 11.49
N GLY A 3 12.14 -27.54 12.82
CA GLY A 3 11.72 -26.27 13.44
C GLY A 3 12.76 -25.16 13.40
N ASN A 4 14.06 -25.49 13.45
CA ASN A 4 15.12 -24.47 13.33
C ASN A 4 15.17 -23.90 11.90
N VAL A 5 14.94 -24.73 10.88
CA VAL A 5 14.93 -24.31 9.48
C VAL A 5 13.76 -23.36 9.19
N GLU A 6 12.57 -23.61 9.76
CA GLU A 6 11.41 -22.72 9.60
C GLU A 6 11.60 -21.37 10.30
N ILE A 7 12.22 -21.35 11.48
CA ILE A 7 12.55 -20.12 12.21
C ILE A 7 13.56 -19.29 11.42
N ASP A 8 14.61 -19.92 10.89
CA ASP A 8 15.64 -19.24 10.08
C ASP A 8 15.04 -18.64 8.80
N GLN A 9 14.13 -19.35 8.13
CA GLN A 9 13.43 -18.85 6.95
C GLN A 9 12.52 -17.66 7.26
N GLN A 10 11.82 -17.67 8.40
CA GLN A 10 10.98 -16.55 8.83
C GLN A 10 11.80 -15.31 9.18
N GLU A 11 12.95 -15.50 9.85
CA GLU A 11 13.89 -14.43 10.15
C GLU A 11 14.47 -13.82 8.86
N GLU A 12 14.97 -14.64 7.94
CA GLU A 12 15.50 -14.17 6.65
C GLU A 12 14.43 -13.39 5.86
N PHE A 13 13.19 -13.87 5.86
CA PHE A 13 12.10 -13.19 5.19
C PHE A 13 11.77 -11.83 5.82
N ARG A 14 11.73 -11.73 7.16
CA ARG A 14 11.54 -10.45 7.87
C ARG A 14 12.65 -9.46 7.57
N GLN A 15 13.91 -9.92 7.61
CA GLN A 15 15.06 -9.08 7.29
C GLN A 15 14.99 -8.56 5.86
N LYS A 16 14.55 -9.39 4.91
CA LYS A 16 14.35 -8.98 3.51
C LYS A 16 13.28 -7.91 3.36
N LEU A 17 12.15 -8.05 4.07
CA LEU A 17 11.09 -7.02 4.09
C LEU A 17 11.63 -5.69 4.63
N LEU A 18 12.30 -5.72 5.78
CA LEU A 18 12.86 -4.52 6.40
C LEU A 18 13.96 -3.88 5.54
N TRP A 19 14.79 -4.70 4.88
CA TRP A 19 15.82 -4.22 3.96
C TRP A 19 15.21 -3.49 2.76
N ASN A 20 14.12 -3.99 2.19
CA ASN A 20 13.43 -3.30 1.11
C ASN A 20 12.97 -1.90 1.55
N VAL A 21 12.34 -1.77 2.72
CA VAL A 21 11.92 -0.45 3.23
C VAL A 21 13.12 0.47 3.45
N LYS A 22 14.21 -0.01 4.06
CA LYS A 22 15.45 0.77 4.25
C LYS A 22 15.98 1.31 2.91
N ARG A 23 16.00 0.46 1.88
CA ARG A 23 16.45 0.84 0.53
C ARG A 23 15.57 1.93 -0.07
N GLU A 24 14.24 1.75 -0.02
CA GLU A 24 13.30 2.71 -0.61
C GLU A 24 13.31 4.06 0.13
N VAL A 25 13.42 4.06 1.48
CA VAL A 25 13.57 5.29 2.27
C VAL A 25 14.85 6.03 1.90
N LYS A 26 15.97 5.31 1.77
CA LYS A 26 17.23 5.90 1.32
C LYS A 26 17.10 6.54 -0.06
N GLN A 27 16.50 5.82 -1.02
CA GLN A 27 16.26 6.33 -2.37
C GLN A 27 15.38 7.59 -2.35
N MET A 28 14.30 7.60 -1.57
CA MET A 28 13.43 8.77 -1.43
C MET A 28 14.16 9.97 -0.82
N MET A 29 15.03 9.76 0.18
CA MET A 29 15.84 10.82 0.78
C MET A 29 16.82 11.41 -0.24
N GLU A 30 17.53 10.57 -0.99
CA GLU A 30 18.47 11.01 -2.04
C GLU A 30 17.75 11.83 -3.12
N GLU A 31 16.55 11.39 -3.53
CA GLU A 31 15.74 12.12 -4.50
C GLU A 31 15.17 13.42 -3.97
N ALA A 32 14.76 13.49 -2.70
CA ALA A 32 14.30 14.72 -2.05
C ALA A 32 15.40 15.79 -2.02
N VAL A 33 16.65 15.38 -1.87
CA VAL A 33 17.81 16.27 -1.87
C VAL A 33 18.17 16.71 -3.30
N MET A 34 18.02 15.85 -4.31
CA MET A 34 18.37 16.16 -5.71
C MET A 34 17.26 16.87 -6.50
N LYS A 35 15.98 16.61 -6.21
CA LYS A 35 14.84 17.18 -6.93
C LYS A 35 14.08 18.12 -6.01
N LYS A 36 14.05 19.40 -6.37
CA LYS A 36 13.41 20.49 -5.63
C LYS A 36 11.90 20.30 -5.34
N CYS A 37 11.25 19.26 -5.91
CA CYS A 37 9.89 18.81 -5.61
C CYS A 37 9.77 17.28 -5.78
N ILE A 38 9.27 16.57 -4.76
CA ILE A 38 8.73 15.21 -4.91
C ILE A 38 7.33 15.35 -5.49
N TYR A 39 7.13 15.01 -6.77
CA TYR A 39 5.79 14.91 -7.33
C TYR A 39 5.11 13.62 -6.83
N GLU A 40 3.80 13.66 -6.58
CA GLU A 40 2.97 12.53 -6.14
C GLU A 40 3.07 11.30 -7.07
N GLU A 41 3.49 11.52 -8.32
CA GLU A 41 3.71 10.49 -9.34
C GLU A 41 5.11 9.85 -9.31
N ASN A 42 5.95 10.17 -8.31
CA ASN A 42 7.30 9.63 -8.25
C ASN A 42 7.29 8.10 -8.06
N CYS A 43 8.02 7.39 -8.92
CA CYS A 43 8.20 5.94 -8.86
C CYS A 43 8.63 5.48 -7.45
N SER A 44 9.49 6.26 -6.78
CA SER A 44 10.01 5.98 -5.44
C SER A 44 8.93 5.97 -4.36
N VAL A 45 7.86 6.79 -4.51
CA VAL A 45 6.71 6.75 -3.60
C VAL A 45 5.95 5.44 -3.77
N THR A 46 5.77 4.99 -5.01
CA THR A 46 5.04 3.75 -5.31
C THR A 46 5.82 2.52 -4.82
N THR A 47 7.14 2.49 -4.98
CA THR A 47 7.98 1.38 -4.50
C THR A 47 8.07 1.37 -2.97
N LEU A 48 8.17 2.53 -2.32
CA LEU A 48 8.08 2.60 -0.85
C LEU A 48 6.71 2.10 -0.36
N CYS A 49 5.62 2.55 -0.98
CA CYS A 49 4.27 2.06 -0.64
C CYS A 49 4.17 0.54 -0.74
N ALA A 50 4.71 -0.05 -1.81
CA ALA A 50 4.71 -1.49 -2.01
C ALA A 50 5.54 -2.22 -0.94
N ALA A 51 6.70 -1.68 -0.56
CA ALA A 51 7.55 -2.24 0.49
C ALA A 51 6.85 -2.20 1.86
N VAL A 52 6.17 -1.10 2.19
CA VAL A 52 5.39 -0.96 3.43
C VAL A 52 4.18 -1.90 3.42
N GLU A 53 3.43 -1.97 2.33
CA GLU A 53 2.30 -2.91 2.16
C GLU A 53 2.76 -4.35 2.42
N ALA A 54 3.90 -4.76 1.87
CA ALA A 54 4.44 -6.10 2.09
C ALA A 54 4.77 -6.37 3.57
N CYS A 55 5.31 -5.37 4.28
CA CYS A 55 5.55 -5.48 5.72
C CYS A 55 4.24 -5.62 6.52
N LEU A 56 3.21 -4.84 6.16
CA LEU A 56 1.92 -4.84 6.83
C LEU A 56 1.05 -6.06 6.51
N LEU A 57 1.30 -6.73 5.39
CA LEU A 57 0.64 -8.00 5.06
C LEU A 57 1.32 -9.21 5.71
N HIS A 58 2.61 -9.10 6.06
CA HIS A 58 3.37 -10.21 6.64
C HIS A 58 2.79 -10.63 7.99
N GLY A 59 2.24 -11.85 8.05
CA GLY A 59 1.61 -12.40 9.26
C GLY A 59 0.31 -11.72 9.65
N LEU A 60 -0.36 -10.97 8.76
CA LEU A 60 -1.67 -10.39 9.04
C LEU A 60 -2.73 -11.50 9.22
N LYS A 61 -3.44 -11.50 10.35
CA LYS A 61 -4.49 -12.50 10.63
C LYS A 61 -5.62 -12.39 9.62
N ARG A 62 -5.97 -13.53 9.01
CA ARG A 62 -7.11 -13.62 8.09
C ARG A 62 -8.40 -13.69 8.89
N ARG A 63 -9.41 -12.90 8.50
CA ARG A 63 -10.76 -13.01 9.06
C ARG A 63 -11.45 -14.24 8.46
N ALA A 64 -11.90 -15.17 9.30
CA ALA A 64 -12.52 -16.41 8.86
C ALA A 64 -14.05 -16.28 8.75
N VAL A 65 -14.59 -15.39 7.90
CA VAL A 65 -16.04 -15.38 7.58
C VAL A 65 -16.29 -14.77 6.19
N GLY A 66 -16.88 -15.55 5.26
CA GLY A 66 -17.54 -15.05 4.04
C GLY A 66 -16.72 -15.05 2.74
N LEU A 67 -17.43 -15.07 1.61
CA LEU A 67 -16.98 -15.31 0.22
C LEU A 67 -15.95 -14.29 -0.36
N PHE A 68 -15.38 -13.40 0.46
CA PHE A 68 -14.39 -12.38 0.05
C PHE A 68 -13.09 -12.56 0.85
N LYS A 69 -12.20 -13.44 0.35
CA LYS A 69 -10.98 -13.93 1.01
C LYS A 69 -9.73 -13.04 0.80
N THR A 70 -9.77 -11.76 1.14
CA THR A 70 -8.55 -10.93 1.22
C THR A 70 -8.53 -10.05 2.46
N SER A 71 -7.62 -10.35 3.40
CA SER A 71 -7.26 -9.40 4.46
C SER A 71 -6.39 -8.31 3.85
N THR A 72 -7.02 -7.21 3.46
CA THR A 72 -6.30 -6.04 2.93
C THR A 72 -5.83 -5.15 4.07
N THR A 73 -4.75 -4.42 3.85
CA THR A 73 -4.29 -3.38 4.79
C THR A 73 -5.30 -2.25 4.92
N MET A 74 -6.11 -1.98 3.88
CA MET A 74 -7.24 -1.05 3.96
C MET A 74 -8.28 -1.48 5.00
N ALA A 75 -8.62 -2.77 5.07
CA ALA A 75 -9.55 -3.29 6.08
C ALA A 75 -8.95 -3.23 7.50
N LEU A 76 -7.62 -3.37 7.62
CA LEU A 76 -6.91 -3.13 8.86
C LEU A 76 -7.02 -1.64 9.25
N LEU A 77 -6.73 -0.72 8.33
CA LEU A 77 -6.81 0.73 8.56
C LEU A 77 -8.19 1.15 9.06
N GLN A 78 -9.26 0.71 8.40
CA GLN A 78 -10.64 0.98 8.84
C GLN A 78 -10.93 0.48 10.25
N LYS A 79 -10.31 -0.64 10.66
CA LYS A 79 -10.44 -1.17 12.01
C LYS A 79 -9.64 -0.34 13.01
N LEU A 80 -8.44 0.14 12.64
CA LEU A 80 -7.58 0.99 13.46
C LEU A 80 -8.15 2.39 13.65
N ALA A 81 -8.84 2.96 12.65
CA ALA A 81 -9.46 4.29 12.72
C ALA A 81 -10.40 4.47 13.92
N LYS A 82 -10.95 3.38 14.45
CA LYS A 82 -11.80 3.41 15.66
C LYS A 82 -11.05 3.81 16.94
N THR A 83 -9.73 3.64 16.96
CA THR A 83 -8.90 3.82 18.17
C THR A 83 -7.57 4.55 17.92
N CYS A 84 -7.21 4.80 16.66
CA CYS A 84 -6.01 5.52 16.25
C CYS A 84 -6.40 6.79 15.49
N PRO A 85 -6.23 8.00 16.08
CA PRO A 85 -6.61 9.25 15.44
C PRO A 85 -5.93 9.48 14.07
N ALA A 86 -4.66 9.11 13.94
CA ALA A 86 -3.93 9.23 12.68
C ALA A 86 -4.53 8.35 11.57
N ALA A 87 -5.05 7.16 11.92
CA ALA A 87 -5.73 6.31 10.95
C ALA A 87 -7.12 6.87 10.57
N ASP A 88 -7.84 7.46 11.51
CA ASP A 88 -9.14 8.11 11.27
C ASP A 88 -9.00 9.32 10.33
N GLU A 89 -7.98 10.15 10.56
CA GLU A 89 -7.64 11.27 9.69
C GLU A 89 -7.42 10.82 8.24
N ILE A 90 -6.66 9.74 8.03
CA ILE A 90 -6.41 9.20 6.70
C ILE A 90 -7.67 8.62 6.05
N ILE A 91 -8.56 7.98 6.82
CA ILE A 91 -9.85 7.52 6.28
C ILE A 91 -10.71 8.70 5.82
N LYS A 92 -10.74 9.81 6.57
CA LYS A 92 -11.46 11.03 6.18
C LYS A 92 -10.88 11.64 4.91
N ILE A 93 -9.55 11.80 4.85
CA ILE A 93 -8.85 12.30 3.65
C ILE A 93 -9.18 11.44 2.43
N ILE A 94 -9.11 10.10 2.56
CA ILE A 94 -9.44 9.21 1.43
C ILE A 94 -10.89 9.38 0.99
N ASN A 95 -11.84 9.54 1.91
CA ASN A 95 -13.25 9.72 1.57
C ASN A 95 -13.54 11.10 0.96
N ASP A 96 -12.87 12.14 1.46
CA ASP A 96 -12.99 13.51 0.96
C ASP A 96 -12.29 13.67 -0.41
N ASP A 97 -11.11 13.08 -0.60
CA ASP A 97 -10.38 13.06 -1.87
C ASP A 97 -10.96 12.06 -2.89
N ASN A 98 -11.69 11.02 -2.47
CA ASN A 98 -12.43 10.17 -3.40
C ASN A 98 -13.56 10.93 -4.11
N LEU A 99 -14.01 12.10 -3.60
CA LEU A 99 -14.85 13.03 -4.37
C LEU A 99 -14.08 13.72 -5.52
N GLN A 100 -12.74 13.77 -5.47
CA GLN A 100 -11.88 14.26 -6.56
C GLN A 100 -11.39 13.13 -7.49
N TYR A 101 -11.31 11.90 -7.00
CA TYR A 101 -11.03 10.69 -7.79
C TYR A 101 -12.31 9.98 -8.27
N GLU A 102 -13.43 10.68 -8.41
CA GLU A 102 -14.57 10.22 -9.19
C GLU A 102 -14.08 9.87 -10.60
N GLU A 103 -14.10 8.58 -10.91
CA GLU A 103 -13.97 7.99 -12.23
C GLU A 103 -14.56 8.91 -13.32
N PRO A 104 -13.82 9.21 -14.42
CA PRO A 104 -14.51 9.51 -15.66
C PRO A 104 -15.18 8.20 -16.08
N SER A 105 -16.42 8.02 -15.62
CA SER A 105 -17.38 7.05 -16.11
C SER A 105 -17.35 7.07 -17.63
N SER A 106 -16.63 6.13 -18.21
CA SER A 106 -16.73 5.76 -19.61
C SER A 106 -17.11 4.29 -19.67
N LEU A 107 -18.39 4.09 -19.35
CA LEU A 107 -19.30 3.17 -20.03
C LEU A 107 -18.78 1.75 -20.29
N VAL A 108 -19.15 0.83 -19.40
CA VAL A 108 -19.41 -0.55 -19.80
C VAL A 108 -20.84 -0.95 -19.44
N VAL A 109 -21.80 -0.59 -20.31
CA VAL A 109 -22.99 -1.42 -20.51
C VAL A 109 -23.23 -1.63 -22.01
N LEU A 110 -22.89 -2.84 -22.39
CA LEU A 110 -23.22 -3.68 -23.53
C LEU A 110 -24.52 -3.36 -24.32
N SER A 111 -24.35 -3.30 -25.65
CA SER A 111 -25.30 -3.70 -26.73
C SER A 111 -26.55 -2.88 -27.04
N ARG A 112 -26.54 -2.23 -28.22
CA ARG A 112 -27.37 -2.59 -29.41
C ARG A 112 -27.16 -1.59 -30.58
N LYS A 113 -26.75 -2.13 -31.75
CA LYS A 113 -26.97 -1.61 -33.14
C LYS A 113 -26.36 -0.21 -33.44
N LEU A 114 -25.75 0.14 -34.56
CA LEU A 114 -25.82 -0.27 -35.97
C LEU A 114 -24.66 0.46 -36.68
N SER A 115 -23.98 -0.23 -37.58
CA SER A 115 -23.29 0.25 -38.80
C SER A 115 -22.32 1.45 -38.77
N SER A 116 -21.15 1.15 -39.34
CA SER A 116 -20.48 1.87 -40.44
C SER A 116 -19.12 2.53 -40.13
N ILE A 117 -18.12 2.03 -40.86
CA ILE A 117 -17.05 2.79 -41.54
C ILE A 117 -16.06 3.52 -40.61
N THR A 118 -14.91 2.89 -40.36
CA THR A 118 -13.61 3.23 -41.00
C THR A 118 -12.51 2.46 -40.27
N GLN A 119 -11.93 1.49 -40.97
CA GLN A 119 -10.77 0.73 -40.55
C GLN A 119 -9.53 1.60 -40.81
N HIS A 120 -8.92 2.16 -39.76
CA HIS A 120 -7.48 2.51 -39.63
C HIS A 120 -7.28 3.42 -38.40
N GLN A 121 -7.08 2.86 -37.19
CA GLN A 121 -6.35 3.46 -36.03
C GLN A 121 -6.42 2.65 -34.70
N ILE A 122 -6.60 1.32 -34.72
CA ILE A 122 -6.90 0.54 -33.48
C ILE A 122 -5.66 -0.13 -32.84
N LEU A 123 -4.43 0.15 -33.27
CA LEU A 123 -3.23 -0.51 -32.69
C LEU A 123 -2.47 0.33 -31.65
N SER A 124 -2.69 1.64 -31.55
CA SER A 124 -2.00 2.52 -30.58
C SER A 124 -2.85 2.87 -29.35
N ASN A 125 -4.17 2.71 -29.40
CA ASN A 125 -5.06 3.04 -28.28
C ASN A 125 -5.15 1.94 -27.21
N VAL A 126 -4.98 0.66 -27.57
CA VAL A 126 -5.13 -0.48 -26.65
C VAL A 126 -4.02 -0.52 -25.59
N ASP A 127 -2.80 -0.14 -25.95
CA ASP A 127 -1.68 -0.12 -25.00
C ASP A 127 -1.79 1.05 -24.02
N ASN A 128 -2.38 2.17 -24.45
CA ASN A 128 -2.60 3.35 -23.60
C ASN A 128 -3.77 3.20 -22.62
N THR A 129 -4.86 2.52 -23.00
CA THR A 129 -5.92 2.13 -22.05
C THR A 129 -5.45 1.07 -21.08
N ARG A 130 -4.67 0.08 -21.54
CA ARG A 130 -4.07 -0.93 -20.65
C ARG A 130 -3.11 -0.32 -19.64
N ARG A 131 -2.22 0.58 -20.08
CA ARG A 131 -1.32 1.34 -19.19
C ARG A 131 -2.08 2.25 -18.23
N ARG A 132 -3.19 2.89 -18.64
CA ARG A 132 -4.03 3.69 -17.74
C ARG A 132 -4.78 2.84 -16.72
N ALA A 133 -5.32 1.69 -17.13
CA ALA A 133 -6.01 0.76 -16.24
C ALA A 133 -5.04 0.14 -15.21
N THR A 134 -3.83 -0.26 -15.63
CA THR A 134 -2.81 -0.76 -14.70
C THR A 134 -2.31 0.34 -13.77
N ARG A 135 -2.18 1.58 -14.25
CA ARG A 135 -1.84 2.76 -13.42
C ARG A 135 -2.93 3.04 -12.37
N SER A 136 -4.20 3.05 -12.76
CA SER A 136 -5.33 3.23 -11.82
C SER A 136 -5.40 2.12 -10.77
N ALA A 137 -5.17 0.87 -11.16
CA ALA A 137 -5.14 -0.26 -10.22
C ALA A 137 -3.97 -0.19 -9.21
N ILE A 138 -2.79 0.30 -9.62
CA ILE A 138 -1.66 0.52 -8.70
C ILE A 138 -1.94 1.71 -7.77
N PHE A 139 -2.60 2.75 -8.30
CA PHE A 139 -2.93 3.93 -7.52
C PHE A 139 -3.93 3.59 -6.40
N THR A 140 -4.94 2.79 -6.71
CA THR A 140 -5.94 2.30 -5.74
C THR A 140 -5.37 1.26 -4.76
N ARG A 141 -4.43 0.40 -5.21
CA ARG A 141 -3.82 -0.63 -4.35
C ARG A 141 -3.09 -0.06 -3.13
N TYR A 142 -2.44 1.07 -3.28
CA TYR A 142 -1.65 1.71 -2.22
C TYR A 142 -2.25 3.04 -1.74
N LEU A 143 -3.52 3.29 -2.05
CA LEU A 143 -4.17 4.59 -1.85
C LEU A 143 -3.94 5.14 -0.44
N TRP A 144 -4.24 4.33 0.57
CA TRP A 144 -4.16 4.79 1.96
C TRP A 144 -2.71 4.98 2.45
N ILE A 145 -1.79 4.12 2.02
CA ILE A 145 -0.36 4.26 2.37
C ILE A 145 0.20 5.52 1.73
N ARG A 146 -0.16 5.78 0.47
CA ARG A 146 0.23 7.01 -0.23
C ARG A 146 -0.32 8.25 0.46
N ALA A 147 -1.61 8.26 0.82
CA ALA A 147 -2.21 9.35 1.58
C ALA A 147 -1.47 9.57 2.92
N ALA A 148 -1.21 8.50 3.67
CA ALA A 148 -0.47 8.58 4.94
C ALA A 148 0.99 9.06 4.78
N LEU A 149 1.64 8.77 3.65
CA LEU A 149 2.97 9.32 3.31
C LEU A 149 2.89 10.82 3.05
N ILE A 150 1.95 11.27 2.22
CA ILE A 150 1.78 12.68 1.85
C ILE A 150 1.49 13.52 3.10
N HIS A 151 0.60 13.04 3.96
CA HIS A 151 0.22 13.70 5.20
C HIS A 151 1.18 13.48 6.37
N ARG A 152 2.31 12.78 6.16
CA ARG A 152 3.35 12.52 7.18
C ARG A 152 2.82 11.81 8.44
N THR A 153 1.76 11.02 8.32
CA THR A 153 1.14 10.29 9.44
C THR A 153 1.46 8.80 9.44
N LEU A 154 2.08 8.27 8.38
CA LEU A 154 2.34 6.84 8.24
C LEU A 154 3.11 6.25 9.43
N HIS A 155 4.13 6.94 9.96
CA HIS A 155 4.90 6.45 11.12
C HIS A 155 4.01 6.26 12.35
N LYS A 156 3.10 7.19 12.64
CA LYS A 156 2.18 7.11 13.79
C LYS A 156 1.24 5.92 13.68
N ILE A 157 0.77 5.63 12.46
CA ILE A 157 -0.11 4.48 12.20
C ILE A 157 0.68 3.19 12.39
N VAL A 158 1.91 3.11 11.88
CA VAL A 158 2.76 1.91 12.01
C VAL A 158 3.22 1.69 13.46
N GLU A 159 3.57 2.75 14.18
CA GLU A 159 3.87 2.71 15.61
C GLU A 159 2.67 2.14 16.40
N TYR A 160 1.48 2.67 16.16
CA TYR A 160 0.25 2.14 16.76
C TYR A 160 0.03 0.65 16.42
N ILE A 161 0.34 0.23 15.18
CA ILE A 161 0.25 -1.18 14.78
C ILE A 161 1.23 -2.04 15.58
N VAL A 162 2.48 -1.61 15.75
CA VAL A 162 3.50 -2.33 16.51
C VAL A 162 3.06 -2.51 17.97
N ASP A 163 2.58 -1.43 18.60
CA ASP A 163 2.10 -1.43 19.98
C ASP A 163 0.88 -2.34 20.20
N ASN A 164 0.08 -2.55 19.15
CA ASN A 164 -1.15 -3.34 19.18
C ASN A 164 -1.07 -4.62 18.33
N SER A 165 0.14 -5.06 17.98
CA SER A 165 0.39 -6.04 16.92
C SER A 165 -0.29 -7.39 17.18
N SER A 166 -0.24 -7.88 18.42
CA SER A 166 -0.83 -9.17 18.85
C SER A 166 -2.33 -9.32 18.51
N LYS A 167 -3.07 -8.21 18.45
CA LYS A 167 -4.51 -8.18 18.14
C LYS A 167 -4.81 -8.45 16.66
N TYR A 168 -3.87 -8.14 15.77
CA TYR A 168 -4.08 -8.15 14.31
C TYR A 168 -3.14 -9.11 13.57
N TYR A 169 -2.02 -9.50 14.19
CA TYR A 169 -0.95 -10.25 13.54
C TYR A 169 -0.63 -11.56 14.25
N GLU A 170 -0.06 -12.50 13.49
CA GLU A 170 0.56 -13.71 13.98
C GLU A 170 1.89 -13.40 14.69
N PRO A 171 2.33 -14.21 15.67
CA PRO A 171 3.54 -13.92 16.45
C PRO A 171 4.83 -13.80 15.63
N HIS A 172 4.91 -14.47 14.48
CA HIS A 172 6.05 -14.42 13.57
C HIS A 172 6.05 -13.21 12.62
N ALA A 173 5.01 -12.37 12.66
CA ALA A 173 4.92 -11.17 11.83
C ALA A 173 6.05 -10.19 12.13
N LEU A 174 6.45 -9.42 11.11
CA LEU A 174 7.51 -8.42 11.25
C LEU A 174 7.15 -7.38 12.31
N VAL A 175 5.89 -6.90 12.30
CA VAL A 175 5.41 -5.89 13.25
C VAL A 175 5.26 -6.39 14.68
N CYS A 176 5.29 -7.71 14.90
CA CYS A 176 5.31 -8.32 16.23
C CYS A 176 6.73 -8.45 16.80
N ASN A 177 7.76 -8.32 15.96
CA ASN A 177 9.15 -8.43 16.41
C ASN A 177 9.54 -7.19 17.24
N SER A 178 10.08 -7.45 18.43
CA SER A 178 10.46 -6.40 19.42
C SER A 178 11.51 -5.39 18.95
N VAL A 179 12.26 -5.71 17.89
CA VAL A 179 13.32 -4.85 17.33
C VAL A 179 12.93 -4.34 15.95
N GLU A 180 12.54 -5.22 15.04
CA GLU A 180 12.26 -4.86 13.65
C GLU A 180 10.99 -4.04 13.47
N GLY A 181 9.95 -4.29 14.27
CA GLY A 181 8.70 -3.50 14.26
C GLY A 181 8.97 -2.03 14.59
N PRO A 182 9.60 -1.72 15.73
CA PRO A 182 10.00 -0.34 16.06
C PRO A 182 10.96 0.28 15.04
N ILE A 183 11.89 -0.49 14.45
CA ILE A 183 12.76 0.02 13.38
C ILE A 183 11.94 0.41 12.15
N LEU A 184 10.96 -0.40 11.74
CA LEU A 184 10.07 -0.08 10.62
C LEU A 184 9.34 1.25 10.87
N ALA A 185 8.73 1.44 12.04
CA ALA A 185 8.04 2.68 12.40
C ALA A 185 8.99 3.89 12.36
N SER A 186 10.20 3.75 12.95
CA SER A 186 11.20 4.81 12.98
C SER A 186 11.71 5.20 11.59
N LEU A 187 11.91 4.24 10.68
CA LEU A 187 12.33 4.53 9.30
C LEU A 187 11.31 5.40 8.57
N LEU A 188 10.02 5.16 8.81
CA LEU A 188 8.92 5.93 8.23
C LEU A 188 8.68 7.27 8.94
N GLY A 189 9.41 7.59 10.01
CA GLY A 189 9.39 8.92 10.64
C GLY A 189 10.45 9.88 10.10
N LYS A 190 11.41 9.37 9.31
CA LYS A 190 12.62 10.12 8.93
C LYS A 190 12.54 10.80 7.56
N TYR A 191 11.46 10.61 6.80
CA TYR A 191 11.30 11.20 5.47
C TYR A 191 10.55 12.52 5.52
#